data_AF-A0A7C4DWS1-F1
#
_entry.id   AF-A0A7C4DWS1-F1
#
_cell.length_a   1.000
_cell.length_b   1.000
_cell.length_c   1.000
_cell.angle_alpha   90.00
_cell.angle_beta   90.00
_cell.angle_gamma   90.00
#
_symmetry.space_group_name_H-M   'P 1'
#
loop_
_entity.id
_entity.type
_entity.pdbx_description
1 polymer ?
#
loop_
_entity_poly.entity_id
_entity_poly.type
_entity_poly.pdbx_seq_one_letter_code
_entity_poly.pdbx_strand_id
1 'polypeptide(L)'
;GRLKEGGVLLVDEDLVRNVPSGGFKVYKVPATRIAEELAGRTAANMVLLGFLARLIEGLRLKAFEDAIAEEAKDVELNLKAFNVGVSLADKAGLKRL
;
A
#
# COMPACT_ATOMS: atom_id res chain seq x y z
N GLY A 1 -8.00 -19.81 3.04
CA GLY A 1 -6.86 -18.86 3.15
C GLY A 1 -6.20 -19.00 4.51
N ARG A 2 -4.93 -18.62 4.66
CA ARG A 2 -4.17 -18.72 5.94
C ARG A 2 -4.19 -17.42 6.78
N LEU A 3 -4.98 -16.42 6.39
CA LEU A 3 -5.07 -15.15 7.11
C LEU A 3 -5.78 -15.39 8.46
N LYS A 4 -5.15 -14.92 9.55
CA LYS A 4 -5.70 -15.05 10.90
C LYS A 4 -6.95 -14.20 11.08
N GLU A 5 -7.81 -14.61 12.00
CA GLU A 5 -8.92 -13.80 12.46
C GLU A 5 -8.41 -12.47 13.06
N GLY A 6 -9.12 -11.38 12.78
CA GLY A 6 -8.71 -10.00 13.05
C GLY A 6 -7.60 -9.45 12.12
N GLY A 7 -7.04 -10.28 11.23
CA GLY A 7 -5.97 -9.88 10.32
C GLY A 7 -6.40 -8.83 9.29
N VAL A 8 -5.42 -8.29 8.56
CA VAL A 8 -5.65 -7.30 7.50
C VAL A 8 -5.48 -7.94 6.13
N LEU A 9 -6.46 -7.73 5.26
CA LEU A 9 -6.44 -8.07 3.85
C LEU A 9 -6.41 -6.78 3.03
N LEU A 10 -5.24 -6.47 2.46
CA LEU A 10 -5.08 -5.35 1.53
C LEU A 10 -5.24 -5.89 0.10
N VAL A 11 -6.09 -5.27 -0.70
CA VAL A 11 -6.34 -5.67 -2.10
C VAL A 11 -6.25 -4.49 -3.04
N ASP A 12 -5.71 -4.75 -4.22
CA ASP A 12 -5.86 -3.86 -5.36
C ASP A 12 -7.28 -4.00 -5.93
N GLU A 13 -8.09 -2.95 -5.83
CA GLU A 13 -9.49 -3.00 -6.26
C GLU A 13 -9.67 -3.03 -7.78
N ASP A 14 -8.66 -2.57 -8.53
CA ASP A 14 -8.69 -2.61 -9.98
C ASP A 14 -8.51 -4.06 -10.49
N LEU A 15 -7.81 -4.89 -9.72
CA LEU A 15 -7.48 -6.28 -10.08
C LEU A 15 -8.36 -7.32 -9.37
N VAL A 16 -8.80 -7.05 -8.15
CA VAL A 16 -9.54 -8.01 -7.31
C VAL A 16 -11.02 -7.65 -7.25
N ARG A 17 -11.82 -8.31 -8.11
CA ARG A 17 -13.29 -8.11 -8.16
C ARG A 17 -14.04 -8.85 -7.05
N ASN A 18 -13.57 -10.06 -6.72
CA ASN A 18 -14.22 -10.94 -5.75
C ASN A 18 -13.37 -11.03 -4.48
N VAL A 19 -13.64 -10.16 -3.52
CA VAL A 19 -12.97 -10.21 -2.21
C VAL A 19 -13.66 -11.27 -1.35
N PRO A 20 -12.92 -12.23 -0.78
CA PRO A 20 -13.51 -13.23 0.11
C PRO A 20 -14.08 -12.58 1.37
N SER A 21 -15.17 -13.14 1.89
CA SER A 21 -15.68 -12.82 3.22
C SER A 21 -14.89 -13.58 4.29
N GLY A 22 -14.79 -13.00 5.48
CA GLY A 22 -14.15 -13.64 6.63
C GLY A 22 -13.93 -12.66 7.78
N GLY A 23 -13.42 -13.18 8.90
CA GLY A 23 -13.12 -12.39 10.10
C GLY A 23 -11.86 -11.54 9.97
N PHE A 24 -11.65 -10.85 8.85
CA PHE A 24 -10.50 -9.96 8.62
C PHE A 24 -10.97 -8.58 8.17
N LYS A 25 -10.13 -7.57 8.42
CA LYS A 25 -10.37 -6.20 7.94
C LYS A 25 -9.88 -6.10 6.50
N VAL A 26 -10.75 -5.65 5.61
CA VAL A 26 -10.41 -5.47 4.19
C VAL A 26 -10.13 -4.00 3.91
N TYR A 27 -8.99 -3.72 3.28
CA TYR A 27 -8.69 -2.42 2.68
C TYR A 27 -8.57 -2.57 1.17
N LYS A 28 -9.33 -1.75 0.45
CA LYS A 28 -9.32 -1.68 -1.01
C LYS A 28 -8.57 -0.44 -1.45
N VAL A 29 -7.57 -0.61 -2.29
CA VAL A 29 -6.73 0.49 -2.77
C VAL A 29 -6.64 0.41 -4.30
N PRO A 30 -6.93 1.49 -5.05
CA PRO A 30 -6.81 1.52 -6.51
C PRO A 30 -5.33 1.69 -6.92
N ALA A 31 -4.49 0.73 -6.52
CA ALA A 31 -3.05 0.86 -6.63
C ALA A 31 -2.57 0.83 -8.09
N THR A 32 -3.17 -0.03 -8.91
CA THR A 32 -2.89 -0.10 -10.35
C THR A 32 -3.25 1.21 -11.04
N ARG A 33 -4.46 1.74 -10.80
CA ARG A 33 -4.89 3.01 -11.39
C ARG A 33 -3.99 4.18 -11.02
N ILE A 34 -3.63 4.29 -9.74
CA ILE A 34 -2.71 5.34 -9.26
C ILE A 34 -1.34 5.21 -9.91
N ALA A 35 -0.81 4.00 -10.03
CA ALA A 35 0.48 3.77 -10.66
C ALA A 35 0.46 4.14 -12.16
N GLU A 36 -0.64 3.84 -12.85
CA GLU A 36 -0.86 4.27 -14.24
C GLU A 36 -0.91 5.80 -14.38
N GLU A 37 -1.63 6.50 -13.48
CA GLU A 37 -1.70 7.97 -13.44
C GLU A 37 -0.33 8.62 -13.14
N LEU A 38 0.54 7.94 -12.39
CA LEU A 38 1.90 8.37 -12.10
C LEU A 38 2.89 8.08 -13.24
N ALA A 39 2.42 7.62 -14.41
CA ALA A 39 3.23 7.21 -15.56
C ALA A 39 4.13 5.99 -15.29
N GLY A 40 3.78 5.15 -14.32
CA GLY A 40 4.59 4.04 -13.87
C GLY A 40 3.77 2.80 -13.51
N ARG A 41 3.32 2.02 -14.50
CA ARG A 41 2.58 0.75 -14.29
C ARG A 41 3.26 -0.18 -13.27
N THR A 42 4.58 -0.15 -13.18
CA THR A 42 5.38 -0.99 -12.29
C THR A 42 5.38 -0.54 -10.82
N ALA A 43 4.80 0.61 -10.47
CA ALA A 43 4.86 1.19 -9.13
C ALA A 43 3.63 0.90 -8.24
N ALA A 44 2.67 0.10 -8.69
CA ALA A 44 1.47 -0.24 -7.92
C ALA A 44 1.79 -0.93 -6.59
N ASN A 45 2.83 -1.77 -6.58
CA ASN A 45 3.35 -2.39 -5.36
C ASN A 45 3.81 -1.35 -4.31
N MET A 46 4.40 -0.24 -4.74
CA MET A 46 4.83 0.83 -3.83
C MET A 46 3.65 1.58 -3.22
N VAL A 47 2.57 1.79 -3.97
CA VAL A 47 1.32 2.35 -3.42
C VAL A 47 0.78 1.47 -2.30
N LEU A 48 0.72 0.15 -2.52
CA LEU A 48 0.29 -0.81 -1.49
C LEU A 48 1.26 -0.87 -0.31
N LEU A 49 2.57 -0.82 -0.56
CA LEU A 49 3.60 -0.82 0.49
C LEU A 49 3.51 0.42 1.37
N GLY A 50 3.34 1.60 0.78
CA GLY A 50 3.15 2.85 1.52
C GLY A 50 1.90 2.83 2.38
N PHE A 51 0.80 2.30 1.83
CA PHE A 51 -0.45 2.14 2.57
C PHE A 51 -0.26 1.19 3.77
N LEU A 52 0.39 0.04 3.56
CA LEU A 52 0.66 -0.94 4.60
C LEU A 52 1.62 -0.40 5.67
N ALA A 53 2.71 0.24 5.27
CA ALA A 53 3.70 0.81 6.18
C ALA A 53 3.06 1.83 7.12
N ARG A 54 2.12 2.63 6.60
CA ARG A 54 1.40 3.62 7.40
C ARG A 54 0.38 2.99 8.36
N LEU A 55 -0.11 1.78 8.08
CA LEU A 55 -1.05 1.08 8.96
C LEU A 55 -0.38 0.47 10.20
N ILE A 56 0.88 0.07 10.10
CA ILE A 56 1.56 -0.65 11.18
C ILE A 56 2.13 0.34 12.18
N GLU A 57 1.78 0.20 13.47
CA GLU A 57 2.35 1.04 14.52
C GLU A 57 3.86 0.77 14.72
N GLY A 58 4.62 1.82 15.03
CA GLY A 58 6.06 1.71 15.33
C GLY A 58 6.98 1.65 14.12
N LEU A 59 6.46 1.56 12.89
CA LEU A 59 7.28 1.65 11.68
C LEU A 59 7.67 3.10 11.37
N ARG A 60 8.95 3.29 11.02
CA ARG A 60 9.47 4.58 10.55
C ARG A 60 9.38 4.63 9.04
N LEU A 61 8.53 5.51 8.50
CA LEU A 61 8.40 5.71 7.04
C LEU A 61 9.74 6.02 6.37
N LYS A 62 10.59 6.78 7.06
CA LYS A 62 11.94 7.13 6.59
C LYS A 62 12.79 5.91 6.23
N ALA A 63 12.67 4.81 6.98
CA ALA A 63 13.44 3.59 6.69
C ALA A 63 13.01 2.93 5.37
N PHE A 64 11.72 3.03 5.01
CA PHE A 64 11.23 2.58 3.72
C PHE A 64 11.71 3.51 2.60
N GLU A 65 11.66 4.82 2.81
CA GLU A 65 12.16 5.80 1.84
C GLU A 65 13.65 5.61 1.56
N ASP A 66 14.45 5.38 2.59
CA ASP A 66 15.90 5.11 2.46
C ASP A 66 16.14 3.82 1.65
N ALA A 67 15.44 2.74 1.96
CA ALA A 67 15.55 1.48 1.22
C ALA A 67 15.10 1.63 -0.25
N ILE A 68 14.04 2.41 -0.51
CA ILE A 68 13.59 2.70 -1.88
C ILE A 68 14.67 3.50 -2.63
N ALA A 69 15.29 4.49 -1.97
CA ALA A 69 16.34 5.30 -2.58
C ALA A 69 17.61 4.50 -2.92
N GLU A 70 17.90 3.45 -2.16
CA GLU A 70 19.05 2.56 -2.39
C GLU A 70 18.79 1.52 -3.49
N GLU A 71 17.60 0.91 -3.51
CA GLU A 71 17.33 -0.29 -4.30
C GLU A 71 16.52 -0.04 -5.60
N ALA A 72 15.74 1.04 -5.66
CA ALA A 72 14.82 1.24 -6.78
C ALA A 72 15.55 1.72 -8.05
N LYS A 73 15.18 1.14 -9.20
CA LYS A 73 15.67 1.61 -10.51
C LYS A 73 15.20 3.02 -10.84
N ASP A 74 13.96 3.35 -10.49
CA ASP A 74 13.35 4.67 -10.66
C ASP A 74 12.95 5.21 -9.29
N VAL A 75 13.92 5.80 -8.61
CA VAL A 75 13.77 6.26 -7.22
C VAL A 75 12.64 7.28 -7.09
N GLU A 76 12.56 8.25 -7.99
CA GLU A 76 11.55 9.32 -7.92
C GLU A 76 10.13 8.76 -8.04
N LEU A 77 9.88 7.91 -9.04
CA LEU A 77 8.58 7.29 -9.24
C LEU A 77 8.18 6.41 -8.05
N ASN A 78 9.11 5.58 -7.54
CA ASN A 78 8.82 4.67 -6.44
C ASN A 78 8.57 5.41 -5.13
N LEU A 79 9.34 6.47 -4.82
CA LEU A 79 9.09 7.33 -3.65
C LEU A 79 7.75 8.05 -3.76
N LYS A 80 7.42 8.58 -4.94
CA LYS A 80 6.12 9.24 -5.18
C LYS A 80 4.96 8.27 -4.98
N ALA A 81 5.04 7.07 -5.55
CA ALA A 81 4.03 6.03 -5.40
C ALA A 81 3.88 5.58 -3.92
N PHE A 82 4.99 5.38 -3.22
CA PHE A 82 4.99 5.07 -1.78
C PHE A 82 4.28 6.16 -0.97
N ASN A 83 4.64 7.42 -1.19
CA ASN A 83 4.06 8.55 -0.46
C ASN A 83 2.56 8.74 -0.75
N VAL A 84 2.09 8.43 -1.96
CA VAL A 84 0.66 8.38 -2.26
C VAL A 84 -0.02 7.29 -1.44
N GLY A 85 0.59 6.09 -1.35
CA GLY A 85 0.12 5.00 -0.48
C GLY A 85 -0.04 5.42 0.98
N VAL A 86 0.98 6.08 1.54
CA VAL A 86 0.96 6.63 2.92
C VAL A 86 -0.21 7.61 3.09
N SER A 87 -0.36 8.55 2.14
CA SER A 87 -1.41 9.58 2.18
C SER A 87 -2.83 8.99 2.13
N LEU A 88 -3.02 7.89 1.38
CA LEU A 88 -4.31 7.18 1.33
C LEU A 88 -4.67 6.55 2.67
N ALA A 89 -3.69 5.93 3.35
CA ALA A 89 -3.90 5.34 4.67
C ALA A 89 -4.24 6.40 5.72
N ASP A 90 -3.62 7.59 5.66
CA ASP A 90 -3.97 8.74 6.51
C ASP A 90 -5.42 9.20 6.30
N LYS A 91 -5.83 9.37 5.03
CA LYS A 91 -7.19 9.81 4.68
C LYS A 91 -8.27 8.79 5.06
N ALA A 92 -7.92 7.51 5.06
CA ALA A 92 -8.84 6.44 5.45
C ALA A 92 -9.15 6.44 6.97
N GLY A 93 -8.50 7.28 7.78
CA GLY A 93 -8.82 7.46 9.20
C GLY A 93 -8.59 6.19 10.03
N LEU A 94 -7.68 5.33 9.59
CA LEU A 94 -7.52 3.99 10.12
C LEU A 94 -6.77 4.00 11.45
N LYS A 95 -7.28 3.23 12.42
CA LYS A 95 -6.50 2.90 13.63
C LYS A 95 -5.28 2.10 13.20
N ARG A 96 -4.11 2.54 13.66
CA ARG A 96 -2.86 1.80 13.50
C ARG A 96 -3.01 0.41 14.13
N LEU A 97 -2.40 -0.58 13.48
CA LEU A 97 -2.38 -1.99 13.86
C LEU A 97 -1.29 -2.27 14.88
#